data_AF-A0A026WQ61-F1
#
_entry.id   AF-A0A026WQ61-F1
#
_cell.length_a   1.000
_cell.length_b   1.000
_cell.length_c   1.000
_cell.angle_alpha   90.00
_cell.angle_beta   90.00
_cell.angle_gamma   90.00
#
_symmetry.space_group_name_H-M   'P 1'
#
loop_
_entity.id
_entity.type
_entity.pdbx_description
1 polymer ?
#
loop_
_entity_poly.entity_id
_entity_poly.type
_entity_poly.pdbx_seq_one_letter_code
_entity_poly.pdbx_strand_id
1 'polypeptide(L)' 'MPIISGSGQLQSPLYLVLKETNGNFGPRVEETLFRPANVFIAASKSGKLTAQHFQSWFTNIFLPATGSFSVLLLDS' A
#
# COMPACT_ATOMS: atom_id res chain seq x y z
N MET A 1 1.14 -3.67 3.29
CA MET A 1 -0.10 -3.86 4.07
C MET A 1 -1.07 -4.67 3.23
N PRO A 2 -1.18 -5.99 3.50
CA PRO A 2 -2.17 -6.84 2.87
C PRO A 2 -3.58 -6.52 3.40
N ILE A 3 -4.61 -6.84 2.61
CA ILE A 3 -6.01 -6.84 3.04
C ILE A 3 -6.49 -8.28 2.98
N ILE A 4 -7.07 -8.78 4.07
CA ILE A 4 -7.64 -10.12 4.14
C ILE A 4 -9.12 -9.96 4.47
N SER A 5 -10.01 -10.55 3.68
CA SER A 5 -11.45 -10.52 3.94
C SER A 5 -11.80 -11.34 5.20
N GLY A 6 -13.01 -11.15 5.73
CA GLY A 6 -13.52 -12.00 6.81
C GLY A 6 -13.62 -13.49 6.46
N SER A 7 -13.63 -13.84 5.17
CA SER A 7 -13.57 -15.21 4.67
C SER A 7 -12.14 -15.73 4.43
N GLY A 8 -11.12 -14.98 4.80
CA GLY A 8 -9.71 -15.37 4.66
C GLY A 8 -9.12 -15.16 3.27
N GLN A 9 -9.79 -14.41 2.39
CA GLN A 9 -9.30 -14.15 1.03
C GLN A 9 -8.37 -12.93 1.01
N LEU A 10 -7.14 -13.12 0.52
CA LEU A 10 -6.20 -12.02 0.26
C LEU A 10 -6.70 -11.16 -0.90
N GLN A 11 -6.86 -9.86 -0.67
CA GLN A 11 -7.27 -8.90 -1.68
C GLN A 11 -6.06 -8.26 -2.37
N SER A 12 -6.23 -7.95 -3.65
CA SER A 12 -5.27 -7.23 -4.48
C SER A 12 -5.76 -5.79 -4.68
N PRO A 13 -4.85 -4.80 -4.82
CA PRO A 13 -3.39 -4.93 -4.81
C PRO A 13 -2.75 -4.88 -3.41
N LEU A 14 -1.54 -5.45 -3.28
CA LEU A 14 -0.72 -5.32 -2.07
C LEU A 14 -0.08 -3.93 -2.01
N TYR A 15 -0.22 -3.22 -0.89
CA TYR A 15 0.50 -1.97 -0.68
C TYR A 15 1.89 -2.23 -0.11
N LEU A 16 2.94 -1.86 -0.84
CA LEU A 16 4.33 -2.09 -0.48
C LEU A 16 5.06 -0.75 -0.35
N VAL A 17 5.70 -0.53 0.80
CA VAL A 17 6.53 0.66 1.03
C VAL A 17 7.99 0.24 1.06
N LEU A 18 8.76 0.75 0.11
CA LEU A 18 10.19 0.51 0.02
C LEU A 18 10.96 1.62 0.73
N LYS A 19 12.10 1.26 1.33
CA LYS A 19 12.94 2.25 2.01
C LYS A 19 13.84 2.97 1.01
N GLU A 20 13.72 4.29 0.95
CA GLU A 20 14.54 5.18 0.11
C GLU A 20 15.18 6.28 0.95
N THR A 21 16.42 6.68 0.67
CA THR A 21 17.17 7.64 1.51
C THR A 21 16.43 8.97 1.73
N ASN A 22 15.73 9.45 0.69
CA ASN A 22 14.97 10.70 0.74
C ASN A 22 13.46 10.49 0.91
N GLY A 23 13.01 9.24 1.06
CA GLY A 23 11.61 8.88 1.14
C GLY A 23 10.85 8.88 -0.19
N ASN A 24 11.54 9.16 -1.30
CA ASN A 24 11.00 9.07 -2.66
C ASN A 24 11.98 8.27 -3.51
N PHE A 25 11.48 7.60 -4.55
CA PHE A 25 12.33 6.97 -5.54
C PHE A 25 13.15 8.03 -6.28
N GLY A 26 14.45 7.79 -6.43
CA GLY A 26 15.29 8.62 -7.29
C GLY A 26 14.90 8.43 -8.77
N PRO A 27 15.23 9.37 -9.68
CA PRO A 27 14.81 9.31 -11.08
C PRO A 27 15.14 7.98 -11.78
N ARG A 28 16.36 7.46 -11.59
CA ARG A 28 16.79 6.18 -12.17
C ARG A 28 16.02 4.97 -11.63
N VAL A 29 15.64 5.01 -10.35
CA VAL A 29 14.84 3.94 -9.74
C VAL A 29 13.42 4.03 -10.28
N GLU A 30 12.82 5.22 -10.30
CA GLU A 30 11.47 5.45 -10.82
C GLU A 30 11.33 4.99 -12.29
N GLU A 31 12.32 5.25 -13.14
CA GLU A 31 12.36 4.84 -14.56
C GLU A 31 12.43 3.32 -14.75
N THR A 32 13.09 2.60 -13.84
CA THR A 32 13.36 1.15 -13.97
C THR A 32 12.53 0.29 -13.03
N LEU A 33 11.72 0.92 -12.17
CA LEU A 33 10.94 0.22 -11.16
C LEU A 33 9.86 -0.64 -11.82
N PHE A 34 9.97 -1.95 -11.64
CA PHE A 34 8.93 -2.88 -12.03
C PHE A 34 7.66 -2.65 -11.20
N ARG A 35 6.56 -2.31 -11.86
CA ARG A 35 5.25 -2.06 -11.26
C ARG A 35 4.25 -3.13 -11.70
N PRO A 36 4.15 -4.27 -11.00
CA PRO A 36 3.18 -5.30 -11.34
C PRO A 36 1.76 -4.82 -11.01
N ALA A 37 0.76 -5.30 -11.76
CA ALA A 37 -0.63 -4.85 -11.62
C ALA A 37 -1.25 -5.14 -10.24
N ASN A 38 -0.70 -6.10 -9.49
CA ASN A 38 -1.20 -6.53 -8.18
C ASN A 38 -0.43 -5.94 -6.99
N VAL A 39 0.47 -4.97 -7.21
CA VAL A 39 1.19 -4.28 -6.13
C VAL A 39 1.15 -2.77 -6.35
N PHE A 40 0.77 -2.05 -5.31
CA PHE A 40 0.92 -0.60 -5.24
C PHE A 40 2.20 -0.27 -4.47
N ILE A 41 3.18 0.30 -5.16
CA ILE A 41 4.51 0.57 -4.61
C ILE A 41 4.63 2.06 -4.25
N ALA A 42 5.00 2.33 -2.99
CA ALA A 42 5.39 3.64 -2.47
C ALA A 42 6.79 3.58 -1.84
N ALA A 43 7.35 4.74 -1.51
CA ALA A 43 8.66 4.87 -0.87
C ALA A 43 8.53 5.60 0.47
N SER A 44 9.40 5.26 1.44
CA SER A 44 9.52 6.02 2.69
C SER A 44 10.96 6.07 3.20
N LYS A 45 11.28 7.11 3.98
CA LYS A 45 12.64 7.31 4.50
C LYS A 45 13.10 6.21 5.46
N SER A 46 12.17 5.73 6.29
CA SER A 46 12.45 4.75 7.35
C SER A 46 12.12 3.31 6.94
N GLY A 47 11.42 3.12 5.81
CA GLY A 47 10.77 1.84 5.46
C GLY A 47 9.51 1.56 6.29
N LYS A 48 9.11 2.46 7.20
CA LYS A 48 7.88 2.33 7.98
C LYS A 48 6.71 2.99 7.25
N LEU A 49 5.50 2.50 7.55
CA LEU A 49 4.26 3.17 7.20
C LEU A 49 4.11 4.40 8.10
N THR A 50 3.90 5.56 7.49
CA THR A 50 3.49 6.79 8.20
C THR A 50 1.99 7.01 8.02
N ALA A 51 1.42 7.99 8.72
CA ALA A 51 0.01 8.37 8.54
C ALA A 51 -0.34 8.69 7.07
N GLN A 52 0.59 9.32 6.33
CA GLN A 52 0.40 9.61 4.90
C GLN A 52 0.36 8.33 4.05
N HIS A 53 1.21 7.35 4.36
CA HIS A 53 1.18 6.04 3.70
C HIS A 53 -0.11 5.30 4.01
N PHE A 54 -0.59 5.39 5.26
CA PHE A 54 -1.87 4.82 5.64
C PHE A 54 -3.04 5.47 4.88
N GLN A 55 -3.07 6.80 4.75
CA GLN A 55 -4.07 7.50 3.94
C GLN A 55 -4.00 7.09 2.46
N SER A 56 -2.79 6.97 1.90
CA SER A 56 -2.58 6.49 0.54
C SER A 56 -3.08 5.06 0.35
N TRP A 57 -2.78 4.15 1.28
CA TRP A 57 -3.31 2.79 1.29
C TRP A 57 -4.84 2.78 1.39
N PHE A 58 -5.41 3.54 2.31
CA PHE A 58 -6.85 3.57 2.53
C PHE A 58 -7.59 4.04 1.26
N THR A 59 -7.15 5.15 0.67
CA THR A 59 -7.80 5.75 -0.50
C THR A 59 -7.58 4.93 -1.78
N ASN A 60 -6.36 4.47 -2.03
CA ASN A 60 -6.02 3.85 -3.33
C ASN A 60 -6.22 2.33 -3.34
N ILE A 61 -6.33 1.69 -2.18
CA ILE A 61 -6.33 0.23 -2.06
C ILE A 61 -7.57 -0.26 -1.31
N PHE A 62 -7.80 0.22 -0.10
CA PHE A 62 -8.90 -0.30 0.74
C PHE A 62 -10.27 0.10 0.19
N LEU A 63 -10.51 1.39 -0.08
CA LEU A 63 -11.81 1.87 -0.58
C LEU A 63 -12.21 1.22 -1.92
N PRO A 64 -11.33 1.08 -2.93
CA PRO A 64 -11.70 0.40 -4.18
C PRO A 64 -11.95 -1.11 -4.02
N ALA A 65 -11.30 -1.75 -3.05
CA ALA A 65 -11.46 -3.18 -2.78
C ALA A 65 -12.68 -3.51 -1.92
N THR A 66 -13.41 -2.50 -1.42
CA THR A 66 -14.51 -2.69 -0.46
C THR A 66 -15.80 -2.02 -0.93
N GLY A 67 -16.93 -2.55 -0.45
CA GLY A 67 -18.27 -2.01 -0.75
C GLY A 67 -18.93 -1.36 0.46
N SER A 68 -20.17 -0.92 0.30
CA SER A 68 -20.96 -0.22 1.34
C SER A 68 -21.18 -0.99 2.64
N PHE A 69 -20.98 -2.31 2.63
CA PHE A 69 -21.14 -3.19 3.80
C PHE A 69 -19.82 -3.84 4.19
N SER A 70 -18.81 -3.01 4.44
CA SER A 70 -17.47 -3.46 4.84
C SER A 70 -17.09 -2.86 6.19
N VAL A 71 -16.43 -3.66 7.03
CA VAL A 71 -15.86 -3.21 8.31
C VAL A 71 -14.34 -3.27 8.21
N LEU A 72 -13.67 -2.16 8.50
CA LEU A 72 -12.23 -2.11 8.64
C LEU A 72 -11.85 -2.38 10.10
N LEU A 73 -11.10 -3.46 10.33
CA LEU A 73 -10.50 -3.79 11.62
C LEU A 73 -9.01 -3.44 11.59
N LEU A 74 -8.55 -2.65 12.54
CA LEU A 74 -7.14 -2.23 12.70
C LEU A 74 -6.68 -2.61 14.11
N ASP A 75 -5.45 -3.12 14.22
CA ASP A 75 -4.76 -3.25 15.50
C ASP A 75 -3.94 -1.97 15.81
N SER A 76 -3.65 -1.77 17.10
CA SER A 76 -2.90 -0.63 17.63
C SER A 76 -1.42 -0.93 17.79
#